data_AF-A0A800KNV8-F1
#
_entry.id   AF-A0A800KNV8-F1
#
_cell.length_a   1.000
_cell.length_b   1.000
_cell.length_c   1.000
_cell.angle_alpha   90.00
_cell.angle_beta   90.00
_cell.angle_gamma   90.00
#
_symmetry.space_group_name_H-M   'P 1'
#
loop_
_entity.id
_entity.type
_entity.pdbx_description
1 polymer ?
#
loop_
_entity_poly.entity_id
_entity_poly.type
_entity_poly.pdbx_seq_one_letter_code
_entity_poly.pdbx_strand_id
1 'polypeptide(L)'
;MRMAIRAPFLSTRYGGYYHREVPKEDAELTRVGPGTPCGEYMRRYWQPGTFSDDLKDLPVAVKILGEELVAFRDFSGRVGLVESHCPHQGTSLEFGLVSERGIRCCYNGWLFDVDGAILEMPGEPEDSTYKDRLCHGAYPTH
;
A
#
# COMPACT_ATOMS: atom_id res chain seq x y z
N MET A 1 7.79 -33.31 -24.34
CA MET A 1 7.06 -32.25 -25.08
C MET A 1 5.60 -32.66 -25.14
N ARG A 2 4.76 -32.21 -24.19
CA ARG A 2 3.31 -32.51 -24.21
C ARG A 2 2.65 -31.50 -25.14
N MET A 3 2.07 -31.96 -26.25
CA MET A 3 1.19 -31.15 -27.08
C MET A 3 -0.08 -30.85 -26.27
N ALA A 4 -0.35 -29.57 -26.01
CA ALA A 4 -1.60 -29.13 -25.42
C ALA A 4 -2.76 -29.48 -26.39
N ILE A 5 -3.65 -30.39 -25.98
CA ILE A 5 -4.84 -30.74 -26.77
C ILE A 5 -5.91 -29.69 -26.47
N ARG A 6 -5.86 -28.58 -27.21
CA ARG A 6 -6.93 -27.59 -27.19
C ARG A 6 -8.11 -28.15 -27.98
N ALA A 7 -9.31 -28.18 -27.38
CA ALA A 7 -10.53 -28.58 -28.09
C ALA A 7 -10.69 -27.74 -29.36
N PRO A 8 -11.20 -28.26 -30.48
CA PRO A 8 -11.29 -27.48 -31.73
C PRO A 8 -12.34 -26.36 -31.66
N PHE A 9 -13.39 -26.52 -30.84
CA PHE A 9 -14.49 -25.57 -30.70
C PHE A 9 -14.92 -25.41 -29.25
N LEU A 10 -15.58 -24.28 -28.95
CA LEU A 10 -16.15 -23.99 -27.64
C LEU A 10 -17.68 -24.16 -27.66
N SER A 11 -18.25 -24.61 -26.55
CA SER A 11 -19.70 -24.73 -26.34
C SER A 11 -20.32 -23.49 -25.65
N THR A 12 -19.51 -22.53 -25.23
CA THR A 12 -19.95 -21.32 -24.50
C THR A 12 -19.57 -20.06 -25.27
N ARG A 13 -20.52 -19.13 -25.46
CA ARG A 13 -20.28 -17.80 -26.05
C ARG A 13 -19.30 -17.00 -25.17
N TYR A 14 -18.47 -16.16 -25.80
CA TYR A 14 -17.41 -15.39 -25.13
C TYR A 14 -16.40 -16.25 -24.33
N GLY A 15 -16.31 -17.55 -24.59
CA GLY A 15 -15.45 -18.49 -23.85
C GLY A 15 -13.97 -18.50 -24.26
N GLY A 16 -13.51 -17.55 -25.08
CA GLY A 16 -12.16 -17.56 -25.66
C GLY A 16 -11.04 -17.64 -24.62
N TYR A 17 -11.20 -16.98 -23.46
CA TYR A 17 -10.25 -17.05 -22.35
C TYR A 17 -10.12 -18.46 -21.75
N TYR A 18 -11.24 -19.18 -21.65
CA TYR A 18 -11.29 -20.55 -21.13
C TYR A 18 -10.86 -21.60 -22.16
N HIS A 19 -10.61 -21.17 -23.41
CA HIS A 19 -10.11 -22.01 -24.48
C HIS A 19 -8.59 -22.21 -24.41
N ARG A 20 -8.06 -22.38 -23.21
CA ARG A 20 -6.64 -22.57 -22.95
C ARG A 20 -6.46 -23.68 -21.92
N GLU A 21 -5.31 -24.33 -21.96
CA GLU A 21 -4.89 -25.16 -20.85
C GLU A 21 -4.50 -24.24 -19.68
N VAL A 22 -5.15 -24.40 -18.53
CA VAL A 22 -4.81 -23.65 -17.32
C VAL A 22 -3.89 -24.54 -16.48
N PRO A 23 -2.60 -24.20 -16.34
CA PRO A 23 -1.71 -24.95 -15.46
C PRO A 23 -2.16 -24.79 -14.00
N LYS A 24 -1.72 -25.71 -13.14
CA LYS A 24 -1.86 -25.53 -11.69
C LYS A 24 -1.07 -24.29 -11.25
N GLU A 25 -1.48 -23.70 -10.13
CA GLU A 25 -0.72 -22.65 -9.45
C GLU A 25 0.74 -23.08 -9.25
N ASP A 26 1.66 -22.15 -9.56
CA ASP A 26 3.04 -22.19 -9.09
C ASP A 26 3.15 -21.24 -7.90
N ALA A 27 3.10 -21.79 -6.69
CA ALA A 27 3.07 -21.01 -5.45
C ALA A 27 4.32 -20.15 -5.25
N GLU A 28 5.45 -20.51 -5.86
CA GLU A 28 6.68 -19.72 -5.80
C GLU A 28 6.52 -18.41 -6.59
N LEU A 29 5.84 -18.46 -7.74
CA LEU A 29 5.67 -17.33 -8.66
C LEU A 29 4.41 -16.50 -8.39
N THR A 30 3.32 -17.11 -7.92
CA THR A 30 2.01 -16.45 -7.86
C THR A 30 1.65 -15.88 -6.49
N ARG A 31 2.36 -16.24 -5.43
CA ARG A 31 2.14 -15.69 -4.09
C ARG A 31 3.09 -14.51 -3.89
N VAL A 32 2.52 -13.34 -3.61
CA VAL A 32 3.27 -12.06 -3.55
C VAL A 32 3.23 -11.38 -2.18
N GLY A 33 2.59 -12.02 -1.19
CA GLY A 33 2.53 -11.52 0.18
C GLY A 33 3.90 -11.49 0.87
N PRO A 34 4.02 -10.82 2.04
CA PRO A 34 5.23 -10.83 2.85
C PRO A 34 5.71 -12.25 3.15
N GLY A 35 7.02 -12.49 3.07
CA GLY A 35 7.64 -13.79 3.35
C GLY A 35 7.50 -14.85 2.26
N THR A 36 6.89 -14.52 1.12
CA THR A 36 6.78 -15.44 -0.03
C THR A 36 7.91 -15.20 -1.05
N PRO A 37 8.40 -16.22 -1.78
CA PRO A 37 9.54 -16.04 -2.69
C PRO A 37 9.35 -14.92 -3.73
N CYS A 38 8.23 -14.93 -4.48
CA CYS A 38 7.92 -13.86 -5.41
C CYS A 38 7.64 -12.52 -4.70
N GLY A 39 6.98 -12.53 -3.53
CA GLY A 39 6.77 -11.32 -2.73
C GLY A 39 8.07 -10.61 -2.32
N GLU A 40 9.06 -11.35 -1.85
CA GLU A 40 10.38 -10.81 -1.47
C GLU A 40 11.20 -10.39 -2.69
N TYR A 41 11.01 -11.05 -3.84
CA TYR A 41 11.62 -10.64 -5.09
C TYR A 41 11.02 -9.31 -5.58
N MET A 42 9.70 -9.18 -5.62
CA MET A 42 9.02 -7.98 -6.13
C MET A 42 9.29 -6.73 -5.27
N ARG A 43 9.46 -6.86 -3.94
CA ARG A 43 9.81 -5.74 -3.04
C ARG A 43 11.17 -5.10 -3.32
N ARG A 44 12.00 -5.72 -4.16
CA ARG A 44 13.28 -5.16 -4.61
C ARG A 44 13.14 -4.19 -5.79
N TYR A 45 11.93 -4.00 -6.30
CA TYR A 45 11.64 -3.18 -7.47
C TYR A 45 10.53 -2.18 -7.17
N TRP A 46 10.56 -1.06 -7.89
CA TRP A 46 9.49 -0.06 -7.89
C TRP A 46 8.18 -0.66 -8.40
N GLN A 47 7.11 -0.47 -7.63
CA GLN A 47 5.76 -0.91 -7.98
C GLN A 47 4.89 0.32 -8.29
N PRO A 48 4.12 0.30 -9.39
CA PRO A 48 3.09 1.32 -9.59
C PRO A 48 2.00 1.16 -8.52
N GLY A 49 1.77 2.20 -7.73
CA GLY A 49 0.79 2.16 -6.63
C GLY A 49 -0.55 2.78 -6.99
N THR A 50 -0.55 4.04 -7.46
CA THR A 50 -1.75 4.80 -7.82
C THR A 50 -1.40 5.90 -8.82
N PHE A 51 -2.40 6.52 -9.45
CA PHE A 51 -2.16 7.69 -10.30
C PHE A 51 -1.95 8.95 -9.47
N SER A 52 -1.04 9.82 -9.93
CA SER A 52 -0.80 11.10 -9.28
C SER A 52 -2.06 11.97 -9.19
N ASP A 53 -2.94 11.89 -10.19
CA ASP A 53 -4.18 12.68 -10.26
C ASP A 53 -5.24 12.22 -9.26
N ASP A 54 -5.09 11.02 -8.68
CA ASP A 54 -5.95 10.53 -7.61
C ASP A 54 -5.54 11.13 -6.25
N LEU A 55 -4.29 11.58 -6.11
CA LEU A 55 -3.75 12.17 -4.88
C LEU A 55 -4.07 13.67 -4.78
N LYS A 56 -5.31 13.96 -4.40
CA LYS A 56 -5.83 15.33 -4.20
C LYS A 56 -5.75 15.73 -2.72
N ASP A 57 -6.85 16.21 -2.16
CA ASP A 57 -7.02 16.64 -0.77
C ASP A 57 -7.36 15.51 0.20
N LEU A 58 -7.68 14.31 -0.32
CA LEU A 58 -7.98 13.13 0.47
C LEU A 58 -6.89 12.06 0.29
N PRO A 59 -6.55 11.32 1.36
CA PRO A 59 -5.71 10.14 1.25
C PRO A 59 -6.43 9.03 0.47
N VAL A 60 -5.64 8.15 -0.16
CA VAL A 60 -6.13 7.03 -0.97
C VAL A 60 -5.61 5.73 -0.36
N ALA A 61 -6.52 4.84 0.04
CA ALA A 61 -6.14 3.49 0.44
C ALA A 61 -5.69 2.67 -0.78
N VAL A 62 -4.55 2.00 -0.64
CA VAL A 62 -4.00 1.12 -1.68
C VAL A 62 -3.56 -0.21 -1.05
N LYS A 63 -3.65 -1.28 -1.84
CA LYS A 63 -3.13 -2.60 -1.44
C LYS A 63 -2.06 -3.06 -2.42
N ILE A 64 -0.80 -3.08 -1.96
CA ILE A 64 0.35 -3.41 -2.79
C ILE A 64 1.04 -4.64 -2.19
N LEU A 65 1.23 -5.69 -2.99
CA LEU A 65 1.90 -6.94 -2.56
C LEU A 65 1.36 -7.53 -1.24
N GLY A 66 0.06 -7.37 -1.00
CA GLY A 66 -0.64 -7.90 0.18
C GLY A 66 -0.66 -6.97 1.40
N GLU A 67 -0.02 -5.81 1.33
CA GLU A 67 0.05 -4.83 2.43
C GLU A 67 -0.99 -3.72 2.25
N GLU A 68 -1.61 -3.30 3.35
CA GLU A 68 -2.58 -2.20 3.37
C GLU A 68 -1.85 -0.90 3.69
N LEU A 69 -1.89 0.03 2.73
CA LEU A 69 -1.15 1.28 2.76
C LEU A 69 -2.08 2.46 2.45
N VAL A 70 -1.63 3.66 2.80
CA VAL A 70 -2.29 4.92 2.50
C VAL A 70 -1.33 5.80 1.72
N ALA A 71 -1.73 6.15 0.50
CA ALA A 71 -1.04 7.11 -0.34
C ALA A 71 -1.67 8.51 -0.17
N PHE A 72 -0.85 9.55 -0.13
CA PHE A 72 -1.34 10.93 -0.06
C PHE A 72 -0.35 11.90 -0.71
N ARG A 73 -0.81 13.09 -1.05
CA ARG A 73 0.04 14.23 -1.42
C ARG A 73 -0.20 15.33 -0.41
N ASP A 74 0.84 15.72 0.33
CA ASP A 74 0.71 16.84 1.27
C ASP A 74 0.60 18.18 0.54
N PHE A 75 0.23 19.25 1.26
CA PHE A 75 0.07 20.56 0.61
C PHE A 75 1.41 21.20 0.20
N SER A 76 2.54 20.69 0.69
CA SER A 76 3.87 21.01 0.14
C SER A 76 4.19 20.32 -1.19
N GLY A 77 3.30 19.44 -1.66
CA GLY A 77 3.39 18.73 -2.94
C GLY A 77 4.13 17.39 -2.88
N ARG A 78 4.59 16.97 -1.70
CA ARG A 78 5.33 15.71 -1.50
C ARG A 78 4.37 14.53 -1.43
N VAL A 79 4.77 13.40 -2.01
CA VAL A 79 3.97 12.16 -2.01
C VAL A 79 4.42 11.27 -0.86
N GLY A 80 3.48 10.86 -0.01
CA GLY A 80 3.70 9.88 1.05
C GLY A 80 3.01 8.55 0.73
N LEU A 81 3.65 7.46 1.15
CA LEU A 81 3.05 6.12 1.19
C LEU A 81 3.36 5.50 2.54
N VAL A 82 2.35 5.38 3.39
CA VAL A 82 2.49 4.95 4.78
C VAL A 82 1.64 3.72 5.08
N GLU A 83 1.96 2.98 6.14
CA GLU A 83 1.09 1.91 6.63
C GLU A 83 -0.29 2.47 7.01
N SER A 84 -1.36 1.71 6.76
CA SER A 84 -2.72 2.21 6.99
C SER A 84 -3.04 2.49 8.44
N HIS A 85 -2.46 1.79 9.41
CA HIS A 85 -2.91 1.85 10.80
C HIS A 85 -1.96 2.69 11.66
N CYS A 86 -2.50 3.73 12.31
CA CYS A 86 -1.73 4.59 13.21
C CYS A 86 -1.11 3.76 14.35
N PRO A 87 0.20 3.92 14.65
CA PRO A 87 0.91 3.10 15.64
C PRO A 87 0.47 3.38 17.08
N HIS A 88 -0.29 4.45 17.31
CA HIS A 88 -0.82 4.80 18.64
C HIS A 88 -1.96 3.85 19.07
N GLN A 89 -3.05 3.77 18.31
CA GLN A 89 -4.24 2.96 18.66
C GLN A 89 -4.84 2.20 17.46
N GLY A 90 -4.14 2.11 16.34
CA GLY A 90 -4.56 1.34 15.17
C GLY A 90 -5.68 1.97 14.35
N THR A 91 -5.98 3.27 14.50
CA THR A 91 -6.96 3.93 13.60
C THR A 91 -6.42 4.00 12.18
N SER A 92 -7.28 3.72 11.18
CA SER A 92 -6.91 3.83 9.77
C SER A 92 -6.66 5.29 9.36
N LEU A 93 -5.50 5.54 8.74
CA LEU A 93 -5.10 6.80 8.14
C LEU A 93 -5.79 7.07 6.79
N GLU A 94 -6.54 6.10 6.25
CA GLU A 94 -7.45 6.34 5.11
C GLU A 94 -8.50 7.41 5.44
N PHE A 95 -8.84 7.56 6.72
CA PHE A 95 -9.73 8.61 7.20
C PHE A 95 -8.96 9.80 7.81
N GLY A 96 -7.66 9.85 7.58
CA GLY A 96 -6.78 10.93 8.05
C GLY A 96 -6.99 12.23 7.28
N LEU A 97 -6.42 13.30 7.80
CA LEU A 97 -6.43 14.62 7.18
C LEU A 97 -5.06 14.93 6.61
N VAL A 98 -5.01 15.18 5.30
CA VAL A 98 -3.80 15.72 4.65
C VAL A 98 -3.48 17.08 5.28
N SER A 99 -2.21 17.31 5.61
CA SER A 99 -1.72 18.52 6.25
C SER A 99 -0.71 19.23 5.34
N GLU A 100 -0.25 20.42 5.75
CA GLU A 100 0.82 21.14 5.03
C GLU A 100 2.06 20.26 4.84
N ARG A 101 2.41 19.53 5.91
CA ARG A 101 3.52 18.59 5.97
C ARG A 101 3.01 17.26 6.52
N GLY A 102 2.73 16.30 5.63
CA GLY A 102 2.33 14.95 6.04
C GLY A 102 0.82 14.70 6.18
N ILE A 103 0.46 13.68 6.95
CA ILE A 103 -0.92 13.22 7.19
C ILE A 103 -1.22 13.09 8.69
N ARG A 104 -2.39 13.59 9.10
CA ARG A 104 -2.84 13.59 10.49
C ARG A 104 -3.86 12.49 10.74
N CYS A 105 -3.63 11.68 11.78
CA CYS A 105 -4.60 10.72 12.26
C CYS A 105 -5.84 11.42 12.80
N CYS A 106 -7.03 11.01 12.34
CA CYS A 106 -8.31 11.61 12.74
C CYS A 106 -8.72 11.30 14.19
N TYR A 107 -8.04 10.37 14.88
CA TYR A 107 -8.42 10.00 16.24
C TYR A 107 -7.84 10.95 17.30
N ASN A 108 -6.52 10.92 17.50
CA ASN A 108 -5.84 11.76 18.51
C ASN A 108 -4.93 12.81 17.87
N GLY A 109 -4.98 12.98 16.55
CA GLY A 109 -4.27 14.06 15.87
C GLY A 109 -2.76 13.85 15.71
N TRP A 110 -2.22 12.64 15.94
CA TRP A 110 -0.82 12.37 15.64
C TRP A 110 -0.54 12.68 14.16
N LEU A 111 0.52 13.44 13.89
CA LEU A 111 0.91 13.89 12.56
C LEU A 111 2.17 13.15 12.11
N PHE A 112 2.12 12.56 10.92
CA PHE A 112 3.23 11.81 10.34
C PHE A 112 3.70 12.46 9.05
N ASP A 113 5.01 12.60 8.87
CA ASP A 113 5.61 13.04 7.61
C ASP A 113 5.59 11.90 6.56
N VAL A 114 5.94 12.22 5.31
CA VAL A 114 5.96 11.28 4.17
C VAL A 114 6.96 10.12 4.35
N ASP A 115 7.97 10.30 5.20
CA ASP A 115 8.98 9.29 5.56
C ASP A 115 8.65 8.54 6.86
N GLY A 116 7.46 8.78 7.43
CA GLY A 116 7.02 8.15 8.67
C GLY A 116 7.49 8.85 9.95
N ALA A 117 8.27 9.93 9.88
CA ALA A 117 8.64 10.69 11.07
C ALA A 117 7.39 11.23 11.78
N ILE A 118 7.35 11.09 13.11
CA ILE A 118 6.26 11.64 13.93
C ILE A 118 6.56 13.12 14.18
N LEU A 119 5.71 14.00 13.65
CA LEU A 119 5.90 15.45 13.74
C LEU A 119 5.21 16.04 14.98
N GLU A 120 4.01 15.56 15.28
CA GLU A 120 3.20 16.03 16.41
C GLU A 120 2.46 14.86 17.06
N MET A 121 2.27 14.96 18.37
CA MET A 121 1.53 13.97 19.17
C MET A 121 0.55 14.69 20.12
N PRO A 122 -0.51 15.33 19.61
CA PRO A 122 -1.48 16.00 20.47
C PRO A 122 -2.06 15.03 21.50
N GLY A 123 -2.17 15.48 22.75
CA GLY A 123 -2.68 14.67 23.86
C GLY A 123 -1.62 13.83 24.59
N GLU A 124 -0.42 13.70 24.06
CA GLU A 124 0.72 13.18 24.83
C GLU A 124 1.25 14.25 25.81
N PRO A 125 1.88 13.86 26.94
CA PRO A 125 2.61 14.78 27.79
C PRO A 125 3.69 15.57 27.02
N GLU A 126 3.94 16.82 27.42
CA GLU A 126 4.94 17.68 26.74
C GLU A 126 6.36 17.09 26.78
N ASP A 127 6.68 16.29 27.80
CA ASP A 127 7.95 15.59 27.98
C ASP A 127 8.00 14.21 27.28
N SER A 128 6.97 13.85 26.52
CA SER A 128 6.95 12.62 25.74
C SER A 128 8.02 12.64 24.64
N THR A 129 8.86 11.61 24.63
CA THR A 129 9.99 11.44 23.71
C THR A 129 9.70 10.40 22.62
N TYR A 130 8.44 10.04 22.40
CA TYR A 130 8.07 9.05 21.38
C TYR A 130 8.42 9.52 19.97
N LYS A 131 8.15 10.78 19.64
CA LYS A 131 8.48 11.35 18.32
C LYS A 131 9.97 11.34 17.97
N ASP A 132 10.84 11.30 18.99
CA ASP A 132 12.28 11.32 18.82
C ASP A 132 12.87 9.90 18.66
N ARG A 133 12.08 8.86 18.93
CA ARG A 133 12.55 7.46 19.04
C ARG A 133 11.74 6.47 18.22
N LEU A 134 10.54 6.85 17.78
CA LEU A 134 9.61 6.03 17.03
C LEU A 134 9.31 6.67 15.69
N CYS A 135 9.05 5.82 14.70
CA CYS A 135 8.57 6.21 13.38
C CYS A 135 7.33 5.38 13.03
N HIS A 136 6.50 5.93 12.17
CA HIS A 136 5.45 5.19 11.47
C HIS A 136 6.04 4.45 10.27
N GLY A 137 5.42 3.33 9.88
CA GLY A 137 5.83 2.59 8.69
C GLY A 137 5.59 3.40 7.43
N ALA A 138 6.62 3.56 6.60
CA ALA A 138 6.57 4.34 5.36
C ALA A 138 7.46 3.72 4.27
N TYR A 139 7.12 4.00 3.02
CA TYR A 139 7.82 3.52 1.84
C TYR A 139 8.29 4.69 0.97
N PRO A 140 9.50 4.61 0.36
CA PRO A 140 9.95 5.60 -0.62
C PRO A 140 8.97 5.75 -1.80
N THR A 141 8.88 6.95 -2.36
CA THR A 141 7.99 7.32 -3.49
C THR A 141 8.74 8.19 -4.52
N HIS A 142 8.24 8.22 -5.76
CA HIS A 142 8.77 9.02 -6.88
C HIS A 142 7.64 9.59 -7.74
#